data_AF-A0A261D684-F1
#
_entry.id   AF-A0A261D684-F1
#
_cell.length_a   1.000
_cell.length_b   1.000
_cell.length_c   1.000
_cell.angle_alpha   90.00
_cell.angle_beta   90.00
_cell.angle_gamma   90.00
#
_symmetry.space_group_name_H-M   'P 1'
#
loop_
_entity.id
_entity.type
_entity.pdbx_description
1 polymer ?
#
loop_
_entity_poly.entity_id
_entity_poly.type
_entity_poly.pdbx_seq_one_letter_code
_entity_poly.pdbx_strand_id
1 'polypeptide(L)'
;MNAWIADKDPAAVSAIADRIAENEPARITDAAGDRTFAVWMLGVDRKLRATTGFNHSDLPDWTWRSAYDDDLAPDDAAADALQFWQEYGDL
;
A
#
# COMPACT_ATOMS: atom_id res chain seq x y z
N MET A 1 -9.19 -3.02 10.83
CA MET A 1 -9.25 -1.97 9.78
C MET A 1 -8.23 -0.93 10.20
N ASN A 2 -7.27 -0.64 9.31
CA ASN A 2 -6.15 0.26 9.60
C ASN A 2 -6.63 1.68 9.99
N ALA A 3 -5.94 2.32 10.94
CA ALA A 3 -6.28 3.63 11.48
C ALA A 3 -6.27 4.75 10.43
N TRP A 4 -5.33 4.74 9.48
CA TRP A 4 -5.29 5.71 8.38
C TRP A 4 -6.50 5.57 7.46
N ILE A 5 -6.98 4.34 7.22
CA ILE A 5 -8.22 4.09 6.47
C ILE A 5 -9.44 4.56 7.26
N ALA A 6 -9.49 4.27 8.57
CA ALA A 6 -10.62 4.61 9.43
C ALA A 6 -10.87 6.12 9.57
N ASP A 7 -9.84 6.94 9.40
CA ASP A 7 -9.91 8.40 9.37
C ASP A 7 -10.51 8.97 8.05
N LYS A 8 -10.60 8.17 6.99
CA LYS A 8 -11.14 8.62 5.69
C LYS A 8 -12.65 8.46 5.62
N ASP A 9 -13.27 9.25 4.73
CA ASP A 9 -14.66 9.05 4.35
C ASP A 9 -14.85 7.64 3.73
N PRO A 10 -15.68 6.77 4.33
CA PRO A 10 -15.93 5.42 3.82
C PRO A 10 -16.45 5.40 2.38
N ALA A 11 -17.25 6.39 1.97
CA ALA A 11 -17.76 6.48 0.61
C ALA A 11 -16.63 6.75 -0.40
N ALA A 12 -15.69 7.62 -0.04
CA ALA A 12 -14.51 7.90 -0.85
C ALA A 12 -13.60 6.67 -0.96
N VAL A 13 -13.37 5.94 0.14
CA VAL A 13 -12.58 4.69 0.13
C VAL A 13 -13.24 3.66 -0.79
N SER A 14 -14.56 3.49 -0.70
CA SER A 14 -15.28 2.57 -1.57
C SER A 14 -15.15 2.95 -3.04
N ALA A 15 -15.34 4.23 -3.38
CA ALA A 15 -15.24 4.71 -4.75
C ALA A 15 -13.82 4.54 -5.34
N ILE A 16 -12.77 4.70 -4.53
CA ILE A 16 -11.40 4.42 -4.97
C ILE A 16 -11.23 2.92 -5.20
N ALA A 17 -11.72 2.07 -4.29
CA ALA A 17 -11.64 0.63 -4.46
C ALA A 17 -12.40 0.12 -5.71
N ASP A 18 -13.56 0.71 -6.04
CA ASP A 18 -14.27 0.41 -7.30
C ASP A 18 -13.43 0.79 -8.52
N ARG A 19 -12.82 1.98 -8.51
CA ARG A 19 -11.92 2.40 -9.59
C ARG A 19 -10.70 1.49 -9.73
N ILE A 20 -10.13 1.01 -8.61
CA ILE A 20 -9.05 0.02 -8.65
C ILE A 20 -9.55 -1.27 -9.30
N ALA A 21 -10.71 -1.80 -8.88
CA ALA A 21 -11.25 -3.02 -9.44
C ALA A 21 -11.54 -2.93 -10.95
N GLU A 22 -11.98 -1.75 -11.43
CA GLU A 22 -12.27 -1.50 -12.83
C GLU A 22 -11.02 -1.36 -13.71
N ASN A 23 -9.97 -0.67 -13.20
CA ASN A 23 -8.83 -0.25 -14.02
C ASN A 23 -7.55 -1.06 -13.75
N GLU A 24 -7.37 -1.55 -12.53
CA GLU A 24 -6.19 -2.28 -12.05
C GLU A 24 -6.62 -3.52 -11.23
N PRO A 25 -7.41 -4.47 -11.79
CA PRO A 25 -7.98 -5.58 -11.04
C PRO A 25 -6.92 -6.49 -10.38
N ALA A 26 -5.70 -6.54 -10.93
CA ALA A 26 -4.57 -7.23 -10.32
C ALA A 26 -4.29 -6.73 -8.88
N ARG A 27 -4.41 -5.43 -8.62
CA ARG A 27 -4.18 -4.84 -7.30
C ARG A 27 -5.20 -5.32 -6.25
N ILE A 28 -6.43 -5.66 -6.66
CA ILE A 28 -7.40 -6.29 -5.77
C ILE A 28 -6.98 -7.73 -5.46
N THR A 29 -6.50 -8.47 -6.45
CA THR A 29 -5.99 -9.83 -6.28
C THR A 29 -4.77 -9.87 -5.36
N ASP A 30 -3.81 -8.96 -5.54
CA ASP A 30 -2.61 -8.84 -4.70
C ASP A 30 -2.97 -8.50 -3.25
N ALA A 31 -4.05 -7.75 -3.04
CA ALA A 31 -4.63 -7.48 -1.73
C ALA A 31 -5.52 -8.61 -1.18
N ALA A 32 -5.50 -9.80 -1.79
CA ALA A 32 -6.36 -10.94 -1.44
C ALA A 32 -7.86 -10.60 -1.37
N GLY A 33 -8.33 -9.67 -2.21
CA GLY A 33 -9.70 -9.18 -2.22
C GLY A 33 -10.03 -8.14 -1.15
N ASP A 34 -9.11 -7.79 -0.24
CA ASP A 34 -9.31 -6.73 0.73
C ASP A 34 -9.22 -5.36 0.05
N ARG A 35 -10.40 -4.80 -0.22
CA ARG A 35 -10.57 -3.49 -0.87
C ARG A 35 -9.96 -2.35 -0.07
N THR A 36 -9.99 -2.41 1.26
CA THR A 36 -9.43 -1.35 2.11
C THR A 36 -7.91 -1.39 2.11
N PHE A 37 -7.33 -2.60 2.11
CA PHE A 37 -5.91 -2.79 1.92
C PHE A 37 -5.44 -2.37 0.53
N ALA A 38 -6.20 -2.69 -0.53
CA ALA A 38 -5.86 -2.25 -1.89
C ALA A 38 -5.78 -0.72 -2.02
N VAL A 39 -6.68 0.01 -1.35
CA VAL A 39 -6.66 1.48 -1.29
C VAL A 39 -5.45 1.98 -0.50
N TRP A 40 -5.12 1.35 0.62
CA TRP A 40 -3.92 1.69 1.40
C TRP A 40 -2.62 1.43 0.60
N MET A 41 -2.54 0.30 -0.10
CA MET A 41 -1.43 -0.07 -1.00
C MET A 41 -1.27 0.91 -2.16
N LEU A 42 -2.38 1.45 -2.69
CA LEU A 42 -2.31 2.53 -3.68
C LEU A 42 -1.65 3.79 -3.10
N GLY A 43 -1.87 4.08 -1.82
CA GLY A 43 -1.17 5.14 -1.09
C GLY A 43 0.34 4.89 -1.02
N VAL A 44 0.73 3.68 -0.62
CA VAL A 44 2.14 3.25 -0.55
C VAL A 44 2.82 3.43 -1.90
N ASP A 45 2.20 2.93 -2.98
CA ASP A 45 2.77 3.02 -4.32
C ASP A 45 2.93 4.45 -4.81
N ARG A 46 2.00 5.34 -4.48
CA ARG A 46 2.14 6.77 -4.82
C ARG A 46 3.38 7.35 -4.14
N LYS A 47 3.64 6.98 -2.89
CA LYS A 47 4.81 7.44 -2.15
C LYS A 47 6.11 6.87 -2.70
N LEU A 48 6.16 5.56 -2.95
CA LEU A 48 7.33 4.90 -3.54
C LEU A 48 7.65 5.47 -4.92
N ARG A 49 6.65 5.60 -5.80
CA ARG A 49 6.85 6.15 -7.15
C ARG A 49 7.36 7.58 -7.13
N ALA A 50 6.86 8.41 -6.21
CA ALA A 50 7.33 9.78 -6.07
C ALA A 50 8.78 9.88 -5.58
N THR A 51 9.26 8.87 -4.84
CA THR A 51 10.57 8.90 -4.17
C THR A 51 11.65 8.18 -4.99
N THR A 52 11.32 7.03 -5.58
CA THR A 52 12.29 6.13 -6.23
C THR A 52 11.88 5.73 -7.65
N GLY A 53 10.63 5.96 -8.05
CA GLY A 53 10.05 5.43 -9.29
C GLY A 53 9.55 3.98 -9.20
N PHE A 54 9.81 3.30 -8.09
CA PHE A 54 9.36 1.93 -7.82
C PHE A 54 7.95 1.86 -7.24
N ASN A 55 7.42 0.65 -7.13
CA ASN A 55 6.18 0.33 -6.44
C ASN A 55 6.39 -0.84 -5.47
N HIS A 56 5.37 -1.20 -4.69
CA HIS A 56 5.46 -2.24 -3.66
C HIS A 56 5.92 -3.61 -4.19
N SER A 57 5.62 -3.94 -5.45
CA SER A 57 6.04 -5.22 -6.06
C SER A 57 7.55 -5.27 -6.32
N ASP A 58 8.22 -4.11 -6.40
CA ASP A 58 9.69 -4.01 -6.50
C ASP A 58 10.37 -4.21 -5.13
N LEU A 59 9.59 -4.23 -4.04
CA LEU A 59 10.03 -4.48 -2.66
C LEU A 59 9.29 -5.70 -2.08
N PRO A 60 9.47 -6.90 -2.67
CA PRO A 60 8.70 -8.09 -2.30
C PRO A 60 9.04 -8.65 -0.92
N ASP A 61 10.23 -8.34 -0.39
CA ASP A 61 10.69 -8.82 0.92
C ASP A 61 10.06 -8.05 2.09
N TRP A 62 9.38 -6.93 1.82
CA TRP A 62 8.69 -6.16 2.84
C TRP A 62 7.28 -6.68 3.11
N THR A 63 6.92 -6.81 4.39
CA THR A 63 5.61 -7.35 4.80
C THR A 63 4.51 -6.28 4.83
N TRP A 64 4.04 -5.88 3.64
CA TRP A 64 3.00 -4.84 3.48
C TRP A 64 1.72 -5.10 4.28
N ARG A 65 1.30 -6.36 4.37
CA ARG A 65 0.10 -6.75 5.12
C ARG A 65 0.26 -6.44 6.62
N SER A 66 1.40 -6.80 7.20
CA SER A 66 1.71 -6.55 8.62
C SER A 66 1.73 -5.05 8.90
N ALA A 67 2.41 -4.25 8.07
CA ALA A 67 2.45 -2.80 8.25
C ALA A 67 1.05 -2.16 8.26
N TYR A 68 0.13 -2.63 7.39
CA TYR A 68 -1.26 -2.18 7.47
C TYR A 68 -1.95 -2.63 8.75
N ASP A 69 -1.78 -3.90 9.15
CA ASP A 69 -2.47 -4.46 10.32
C ASP A 69 -1.98 -3.82 11.63
N ASP A 70 -0.73 -3.32 11.62
CA ASP A 70 -0.10 -2.55 12.70
C ASP A 70 -0.45 -1.05 12.66
N ASP A 71 -1.48 -0.65 11.90
CA ASP A 71 -2.00 0.72 11.82
C ASP A 71 -1.05 1.77 11.22
N LEU A 72 0.02 1.37 10.50
CA LEU A 72 0.90 2.35 9.84
C LEU A 72 0.15 3.10 8.74
N ALA A 73 0.45 4.39 8.60
CA ALA A 73 0.03 5.16 7.43
C ALA A 73 0.84 4.70 6.20
N PRO A 74 0.28 4.82 4.98
CA PRO A 74 1.00 4.42 3.76
C PRO A 74 2.37 5.08 3.58
N ASP A 75 2.49 6.35 3.99
CA ASP A 75 3.74 7.10 3.87
C ASP A 75 4.83 6.58 4.81
N ASP A 76 4.47 6.22 6.04
CA ASP A 76 5.38 5.67 7.04
C ASP A 76 5.81 4.26 6.62
N ALA A 77 4.87 3.41 6.21
CA ALA A 77 5.18 2.07 5.73
C ALA A 77 6.08 2.08 4.48
N ALA A 78 5.90 3.03 3.57
CA ALA A 78 6.78 3.20 2.43
C ALA A 78 8.19 3.64 2.83
N ALA A 79 8.31 4.54 3.82
CA ALA A 79 9.61 4.96 4.34
C ALA A 79 10.35 3.82 5.04
N ASP A 80 9.65 3.05 5.88
CA ASP A 80 10.20 1.90 6.58
C ASP A 80 10.66 0.81 5.61
N ALA A 81 9.87 0.52 4.56
CA ALA A 81 10.25 -0.43 3.53
C ALA A 81 11.52 0.00 2.77
N LEU A 82 11.65 1.29 2.46
CA LEU A 82 12.85 1.83 1.80
C LEU A 82 14.07 1.77 2.73
N GLN A 83 13.90 2.05 4.02
CA GLN A 83 14.97 1.93 5.00
C GLN A 83 15.42 0.47 5.14
N PHE A 84 14.47 -0.46 5.26
CA PHE A 84 14.75 -1.90 5.31
C PHE A 84 15.51 -2.36 4.07
N TRP A 85 15.08 -1.92 2.88
CA TRP A 85 15.77 -2.26 1.64
C TRP A 85 17.18 -1.68 1.55
N GLN A 86 17.44 -0.49 2.09
CA GLN A 86 18.80 0.07 2.17
C GLN A 86 19.72 -0.71 3.11
N GLU A 87 19.16 -1.29 4.18
CA GLU A 87 19.92 -2.00 5.21
C GLU A 87 20.14 -3.48 4.86
N TYR A 88 19.16 -4.11 4.20
CA TYR A 88 19.12 -5.56 3.98
C TYR A 88 18.95 -5.98 2.52
N GLY A 89 18.72 -5.04 1.60
CA GLY A 89 18.59 -5.34 0.17
C GLY A 89 19.95 -5.51 -0.50
N ASP A 90 20.07 -6.51 -1.37
CA ASP A 90 21.23 -6.67 -2.24
C ASP A 90 21.20 -5.59 -3.35
N LEU A 91 22.14 -4.63 -3.30
CA LEU A 91 22.42 -3.67 -4.38
C LEU A 91 23.33 -4.27 -5.46
#